data_AF-A0A9D0BDY9-F1
#
_entry.id   AF-A0A9D0BDY9-F1
#
_cell.length_a   1.000
_cell.length_b   1.000
_cell.length_c   1.000
_cell.angle_alpha   90.00
_cell.angle_beta   90.00
_cell.angle_gamma   90.00
#
_symmetry.space_group_name_H-M   'P 1'
#
loop_
_entity.id
_entity.type
_entity.pdbx_description
1 polymer ?
#
loop_
_entity_poly.entity_id
_entity_poly.type
_entity_poly.pdbx_seq_one_letter_code
_entity_poly.pdbx_strand_id
1 'polypeptide(L)'
;MGGLAVTQGSFSRQQVAAITGLSARQLGYWRKTGLVVPSSRTAGGHARYSFTDLIALRTARRLLDAGVSLQRVRSCLRSLTGFLPTVDQPLAELSLVVTGDVVLVFHGERAFDALTGQEWVFPVAELVAEVEKLQRKLPEQGELFSAADDNEEKYA
;
A
#
# COMPACT_ATOMS: atom_id res chain seq x y z
N MET A 1 13.70 6.24 11.30
CA MET A 1 12.89 7.24 12.05
C MET A 1 11.45 6.75 12.13
N GLY A 2 10.85 6.37 13.26
CA GLY A 2 11.34 6.09 14.60
C GLY A 2 10.68 4.81 15.11
N GLY A 3 11.46 3.98 15.79
CA GLY A 3 10.98 2.74 16.39
C GLY A 3 9.94 3.06 17.46
N LEU A 4 8.77 2.43 17.36
CA LEU A 4 7.73 2.44 18.37
C LEU A 4 8.26 1.78 19.66
N ALA A 5 9.00 2.54 20.46
CA ALA A 5 9.25 2.22 21.86
C ALA A 5 7.94 2.48 22.62
N VAL A 6 6.98 1.56 22.48
CA VAL A 6 5.72 1.61 23.21
C VAL A 6 5.76 0.58 24.33
N THR A 7 5.42 1.04 25.51
CA THR A 7 5.43 0.38 26.81
C THR A 7 5.01 -1.10 26.71
N GLN A 8 5.86 -1.97 27.28
CA GLN A 8 5.72 -3.42 27.45
C GLN A 8 4.45 -3.82 28.22
N GLY A 9 3.27 -3.64 27.62
CA GLY A 9 1.98 -4.01 28.19
C GLY A 9 1.16 -4.78 27.18
N SER A 10 0.68 -5.97 27.56
CA SER A 10 -0.30 -6.71 26.77
C SER A 10 -1.72 -6.38 27.24
N PHE A 11 -2.62 -6.13 26.29
CA PHE A 11 -3.96 -5.62 26.56
C PHE A 11 -4.98 -6.75 26.56
N SER A 12 -5.84 -6.76 27.59
CA SER A 12 -7.00 -7.65 27.63
C SER A 12 -8.06 -7.22 26.60
N ARG A 13 -9.00 -8.12 26.27
CA ARG A 13 -10.14 -7.79 25.39
C ARG A 13 -10.94 -6.57 25.86
N GLN A 14 -11.13 -6.41 27.17
CA GLN A 14 -11.88 -5.29 27.73
C GLN A 14 -11.14 -3.97 27.51
N GLN A 15 -9.83 -3.95 27.79
CA GLN A 15 -9.00 -2.77 27.53
C GLN A 15 -8.97 -2.43 26.03
N VAL A 16 -8.82 -3.43 25.16
CA VAL A 16 -8.85 -3.24 23.71
C VAL A 16 -10.17 -2.64 23.24
N ALA A 17 -11.30 -3.17 23.70
CA ALA A 17 -12.61 -2.62 23.35
C ALA A 17 -12.74 -1.15 23.80
N ALA A 18 -12.30 -0.83 25.02
CA ALA A 18 -12.33 0.54 25.54
C ALA A 18 -11.42 1.50 24.75
N ILE A 19 -10.22 1.06 24.36
CA ILE A 19 -9.24 1.88 23.64
C ILE A 19 -9.62 2.08 22.17
N THR A 20 -10.10 1.02 21.52
CA THR A 20 -10.38 1.02 20.07
C THR A 20 -11.80 1.44 19.72
N GLY A 21 -12.73 1.45 20.69
CA GLY A 21 -14.15 1.69 20.45
C GLY A 21 -14.87 0.51 19.77
N LEU A 22 -14.21 -0.64 19.62
CA LEU A 22 -14.81 -1.84 19.02
C LEU A 22 -15.72 -2.54 20.01
N SER A 23 -16.89 -2.97 19.54
CA SER A 23 -17.74 -3.87 20.33
C SER A 23 -17.05 -5.22 20.55
N ALA A 24 -17.39 -5.90 21.66
CA ALA A 24 -16.89 -7.25 21.94
C ALA A 24 -17.21 -8.24 20.81
N ARG A 25 -18.34 -8.04 20.11
CA ARG A 25 -18.75 -8.82 18.95
C ARG A 25 -17.83 -8.56 17.75
N GLN A 26 -17.52 -7.30 17.43
CA GLN A 26 -16.58 -6.96 16.35
C GLN A 26 -15.20 -7.54 16.63
N LEU A 27 -14.65 -7.34 17.84
CA LEU A 27 -13.36 -7.88 18.23
C LEU A 27 -13.34 -9.42 18.18
N GLY A 28 -14.41 -10.06 18.66
CA GLY A 28 -14.56 -11.51 18.59
C GLY A 28 -14.64 -12.04 17.16
N TYR A 29 -15.41 -11.38 16.30
CA TYR A 29 -15.58 -11.74 14.90
C TYR A 29 -14.28 -11.57 14.11
N TRP A 30 -13.60 -10.42 14.24
CA TRP A 30 -12.35 -10.14 13.52
C TRP A 30 -11.26 -11.16 13.87
N ARG A 31 -11.13 -11.48 15.16
CA ARG A 31 -10.26 -12.57 15.62
C ARG A 31 -10.65 -13.92 15.04
N LYS A 32 -11.93 -14.28 15.04
CA LYS A 32 -12.41 -15.56 14.48
C LYS A 32 -12.10 -15.67 12.99
N THR A 33 -12.18 -14.56 12.27
CA THR A 33 -11.91 -14.50 10.82
C THR A 33 -10.45 -14.24 10.46
N GLY A 34 -9.57 -14.10 11.46
CA GLY A 34 -8.14 -13.83 11.24
C GLY A 34 -7.79 -12.43 10.76
N LEU A 35 -8.72 -11.46 10.78
CA LEU A 35 -8.44 -10.09 10.33
C LEU A 35 -7.40 -9.41 11.22
N VAL A 36 -7.58 -9.51 12.54
CA VAL A 36 -6.56 -9.18 13.54
C VAL A 36 -6.64 -10.24 14.62
N VAL A 37 -5.51 -10.89 14.91
CA VAL A 37 -5.39 -11.96 15.89
C VAL A 37 -4.53 -11.44 17.04
N PRO A 38 -4.88 -11.72 18.31
CA PRO A 38 -4.06 -11.34 19.45
C PRO A 38 -2.66 -11.94 19.34
N SER A 39 -1.64 -11.11 19.56
CA SER A 39 -0.23 -11.49 19.55
C SER A 39 0.12 -12.60 20.56
N SER A 40 -0.60 -12.70 21.68
CA SER A 40 -0.32 -13.74 22.68
C SER A 40 -1.56 -14.15 23.48
N ARG A 41 -1.37 -15.12 24.39
CA ARG A 41 -2.37 -15.59 25.34
C ARG A 41 -1.75 -15.75 26.71
N THR A 42 -2.56 -15.59 27.75
CA THR A 42 -2.15 -15.97 29.11
C THR A 42 -2.08 -17.49 29.25
N ALA A 43 -1.46 -17.98 30.33
CA ALA A 43 -1.46 -19.41 30.67
C ALA A 43 -2.89 -20.01 30.77
N GLY A 44 -3.85 -19.23 31.25
CA GLY A 44 -5.28 -19.59 31.27
C GLY A 44 -5.99 -19.48 29.91
N GLY A 45 -5.28 -19.24 28.81
CA GLY A 45 -5.82 -19.20 27.44
C GLY A 45 -6.50 -17.88 27.04
N HIS A 46 -6.52 -16.87 27.91
CA HIS A 46 -7.14 -15.57 27.60
C HIS A 46 -6.29 -14.77 26.60
N ALA A 47 -6.95 -14.18 25.61
CA ALA A 47 -6.31 -13.37 24.58
C ALA A 47 -5.63 -12.13 25.14
N ARG A 48 -4.41 -11.85 24.65
CA ARG A 48 -3.59 -10.70 24.98
C ARG A 48 -3.11 -10.04 23.70
N TYR A 49 -3.43 -8.77 23.57
CA TYR A 49 -3.12 -7.98 22.38
C TYR A 49 -1.88 -7.15 22.63
N SER A 50 -1.01 -7.01 21.62
CA SER A 50 0.10 -6.08 21.65
C SER A 50 -0.36 -4.64 21.36
N PHE A 51 0.55 -3.68 21.48
CA PHE A 51 0.28 -2.33 20.98
C PHE A 51 0.08 -2.32 19.45
N THR A 52 0.84 -3.12 18.71
CA THR A 52 0.70 -3.20 17.25
C THR A 52 -0.66 -3.76 16.85
N ASP A 53 -1.19 -4.74 17.60
CA ASP A 53 -2.56 -5.23 17.40
C ASP A 53 -3.59 -4.11 17.61
N LEU A 54 -3.41 -3.25 18.62
CA LEU A 54 -4.30 -2.10 18.87
C LEU A 54 -4.31 -1.12 17.69
N ILE A 55 -3.13 -0.82 17.13
CA ILE A 55 -3.01 0.03 15.94
C ILE A 55 -3.75 -0.62 14.78
N ALA A 56 -3.48 -1.90 14.49
CA ALA A 56 -4.14 -2.62 13.40
C ALA A 56 -5.68 -2.64 13.55
N LEU A 57 -6.19 -2.89 14.76
CA LEU A 57 -7.63 -2.84 15.07
C LEU A 57 -8.22 -1.45 14.84
N ARG A 58 -7.52 -0.39 15.26
CA ARG A 58 -7.99 1.00 15.10
C ARG A 58 -7.94 1.43 13.63
N THR A 59 -6.93 1.02 12.88
CA THR A 59 -6.85 1.25 11.43
C THR A 59 -7.98 0.54 10.70
N ALA A 60 -8.19 -0.76 10.95
CA ALA A 60 -9.30 -1.51 10.37
C ALA A 60 -10.65 -0.85 10.68
N ARG A 61 -10.85 -0.37 11.91
CA ARG A 61 -12.07 0.36 12.28
C ARG A 61 -12.26 1.63 11.46
N ARG A 62 -11.21 2.45 11.32
CA ARG A 62 -11.26 3.68 10.52
C ARG A 62 -11.54 3.43 9.05
N LEU A 63 -11.00 2.36 8.47
CA LEU A 63 -11.31 1.97 7.09
C LEU A 63 -12.81 1.67 6.92
N LEU A 64 -13.40 0.94 7.87
CA LEU A 64 -14.84 0.66 7.84
C LEU A 64 -15.70 1.92 8.05
N ASP A 65 -15.30 2.80 8.98
CA ASP A 65 -15.98 4.07 9.21
C ASP A 65 -15.89 5.01 7.99
N ALA A 66 -14.83 4.88 7.19
CA ALA A 66 -14.68 5.58 5.90
C ALA A 66 -15.47 4.93 4.74
N GLY A 67 -16.22 3.85 5.01
CA GLY A 67 -17.08 3.20 4.02
C GLY A 67 -16.44 2.04 3.27
N VAL A 68 -15.18 1.68 3.55
CA VAL A 68 -14.54 0.51 2.94
C VAL A 68 -15.19 -0.75 3.48
N SER A 69 -15.63 -1.65 2.60
CA SER A 69 -16.24 -2.90 3.06
C SER A 69 -15.22 -3.82 3.73
N LEU A 70 -15.65 -4.62 4.72
CA LEU A 70 -14.77 -5.59 5.38
C LEU A 70 -14.16 -6.61 4.40
N GLN A 71 -14.92 -6.96 3.35
CA GLN A 71 -14.45 -7.83 2.28
C GLN A 71 -13.34 -7.16 1.46
N ARG A 72 -13.49 -5.87 1.14
CA ARG A 72 -12.44 -5.10 0.45
C ARG A 72 -11.19 -5.04 1.29
N VAL A 73 -11.29 -4.70 2.59
CA VAL A 73 -10.14 -4.69 3.52
C VAL A 73 -9.39 -6.02 3.48
N ARG A 74 -10.10 -7.15 3.60
CA ARG A 74 -9.47 -8.48 3.54
C ARG A 74 -8.79 -8.77 2.21
N SER A 75 -9.41 -8.40 1.10
CA SER A 75 -8.84 -8.61 -0.23
C SER A 75 -7.57 -7.78 -0.42
N CYS A 76 -7.57 -6.50 -0.01
CA CYS A 76 -6.39 -5.65 -0.04
C CYS A 76 -5.26 -6.22 0.81
N LEU A 77 -5.54 -6.65 2.06
CA LEU A 77 -4.51 -7.23 2.92
C LEU A 77 -3.86 -8.49 2.32
N ARG A 78 -4.66 -9.35 1.69
CA ARG A 78 -4.15 -10.53 0.99
C ARG A 78 -3.29 -10.16 -0.22
N SER A 79 -3.69 -9.16 -1.00
CA SER A 79 -2.92 -8.67 -2.14
C SER A 79 -1.60 -8.03 -1.69
N LEU A 80 -1.61 -7.28 -0.59
CA LEU A 80 -0.43 -6.61 -0.05
C LEU A 80 0.67 -7.58 0.36
N THR A 81 0.34 -8.80 0.79
CA THR A 81 1.34 -9.85 1.06
C THR A 81 2.18 -10.19 -0.18
N GLY A 82 1.61 -10.08 -1.38
CA GLY A 82 2.33 -10.29 -2.64
C GLY A 82 3.16 -9.07 -3.07
N PHE A 83 2.62 -7.86 -2.89
CA PHE A 83 3.28 -6.63 -3.35
C PHE A 83 4.37 -6.13 -2.40
N LEU A 84 4.20 -6.36 -1.10
CA LEU A 84 5.10 -5.93 -0.03
C LEU A 84 5.45 -7.11 0.88
N PRO A 85 6.29 -8.06 0.43
CA PRO A 85 6.59 -9.27 1.18
C PRO A 85 7.36 -9.03 2.49
N THR A 86 7.94 -7.84 2.66
CA THR A 86 8.68 -7.44 3.88
C THR A 86 7.79 -6.78 4.93
N VAL A 87 6.50 -6.58 4.65
CA VAL A 87 5.56 -5.92 5.57
C VAL A 87 4.72 -6.97 6.26
N ASP A 88 4.98 -7.18 7.55
CA ASP A 88 4.32 -8.20 8.35
C ASP A 88 2.93 -7.74 8.82
N GLN A 89 2.78 -6.45 9.16
CA GLN A 89 1.55 -5.90 9.71
C GLN A 89 1.07 -4.67 8.92
N PRO A 90 0.46 -4.87 7.73
CA PRO A 90 0.09 -3.77 6.83
C PRO A 90 -0.80 -2.69 7.47
N LEU A 91 -1.73 -3.07 8.36
CA LEU A 91 -2.63 -2.12 9.05
C LEU A 91 -1.93 -1.30 10.14
N ALA A 92 -0.74 -1.68 10.56
CA ALA A 92 0.05 -0.98 11.57
C ALA A 92 1.26 -0.24 10.97
N GLU A 93 1.73 -0.67 9.80
CA GLU A 93 2.97 -0.17 9.20
C GLU A 93 2.75 0.75 7.99
N LEU A 94 1.65 0.58 7.25
CA LEU A 94 1.44 1.30 5.99
C LEU A 94 0.62 2.57 6.15
N SER A 95 0.93 3.56 5.33
CA SER A 95 0.10 4.73 5.14
C SER A 95 -0.96 4.42 4.09
N LEU A 96 -2.24 4.49 4.49
CA LEU A 96 -3.38 4.17 3.64
C LEU A 96 -4.20 5.42 3.34
N VAL A 97 -4.50 5.65 2.06
CA VAL A 97 -5.44 6.68 1.62
C VAL A 97 -6.68 5.99 1.08
N VAL A 98 -7.85 6.43 1.53
CA VAL A 98 -9.14 5.85 1.16
C VAL A 98 -9.94 6.88 0.37
N THR A 99 -10.38 6.49 -0.83
CA THR A 99 -11.29 7.29 -1.66
C THR A 99 -12.42 6.39 -2.15
N GLY A 100 -13.58 6.46 -1.50
CA GLY A 100 -14.68 5.53 -1.75
C GLY A 100 -14.29 4.10 -1.38
N ASP A 101 -14.24 3.21 -2.35
CA ASP A 101 -13.86 1.80 -2.16
C ASP A 101 -12.45 1.48 -2.68
N VAL A 102 -11.68 2.51 -3.04
CA VAL A 102 -10.26 2.40 -3.44
C VAL A 102 -9.39 2.63 -2.20
N VAL A 103 -8.39 1.75 -2.03
CA VAL A 103 -7.39 1.84 -0.96
C VAL A 103 -6.03 1.99 -1.62
N LEU A 104 -5.43 3.18 -1.50
CA LEU A 104 -4.08 3.45 -1.97
C LEU A 104 -3.10 3.24 -0.81
N VAL A 105 -1.95 2.65 -1.13
CA VAL A 105 -0.84 2.47 -0.20
C VAL A 105 0.28 3.43 -0.59
N PHE A 106 0.79 4.17 0.38
CA PHE A 106 2.06 4.88 0.28
C PHE A 106 3.14 4.15 1.06
N HIS A 107 4.22 3.77 0.39
CA HIS A 107 5.36 3.09 1.00
C HIS A 107 6.67 3.55 0.33
N GLY A 108 7.46 4.35 1.06
CA GLY A 108 8.59 5.09 0.46
C GLY A 108 8.08 6.07 -0.60
N GLU A 109 8.72 6.07 -1.77
CA GLU A 109 8.34 6.90 -2.92
C GLU A 109 7.24 6.26 -3.80
N ARG A 110 6.77 5.06 -3.45
CA ARG A 110 5.76 4.33 -4.22
C ARG A 110 4.37 4.63 -3.69
N ALA A 111 3.44 4.93 -4.60
CA ALA A 111 2.01 4.88 -4.32
C ALA A 111 1.30 3.97 -5.32
N PHE A 112 0.52 3.04 -4.79
CA PHE A 112 -0.12 2.01 -5.60
C PHE A 112 -1.47 1.57 -5.00
N ASP A 113 -2.34 1.01 -5.84
CA ASP A 113 -3.61 0.44 -5.41
C ASP A 113 -3.38 -0.86 -4.64
N ALA A 114 -3.90 -0.95 -3.42
CA ALA A 114 -3.65 -2.06 -2.50
C ALA A 114 -4.18 -3.41 -3.02
N LEU A 115 -5.12 -3.41 -3.97
CA LEU A 115 -5.74 -4.62 -4.48
C LEU A 115 -5.03 -5.17 -5.72
N THR A 116 -4.75 -4.30 -6.68
CA THR A 116 -4.22 -4.64 -8.00
C THR A 116 -2.71 -4.48 -8.10
N GLY A 117 -2.11 -3.68 -7.22
CA GLY A 117 -0.68 -3.36 -7.26
C GLY A 117 -0.33 -2.33 -8.34
N GLN A 118 -1.32 -1.79 -9.06
CA GLN A 118 -1.08 -0.75 -10.05
C GLN A 118 -0.45 0.47 -9.38
N GLU A 119 0.66 0.98 -9.93
CA GLU A 119 1.31 2.20 -9.47
C GLU A 119 0.68 3.44 -10.10
N TRP A 120 0.53 4.50 -9.28
CA TRP A 120 -0.14 5.74 -9.67
C TRP A 120 0.79 6.95 -9.54
N VAL A 121 2.04 6.76 -9.12
CA VAL A 121 3.06 7.81 -9.07
C VAL A 121 3.84 7.81 -10.37
N PHE A 122 3.78 8.93 -11.08
CA PHE A 122 4.60 9.20 -12.25
C PHE A 122 5.51 10.39 -11.95
N PRO A 123 6.83 10.19 -11.73
CA PRO A 123 7.75 11.27 -11.42
C PRO A 123 8.03 12.11 -12.67
N VAL A 124 7.17 13.08 -12.96
CA VAL A 124 7.27 13.95 -14.14
C VAL A 124 8.62 14.69 -14.21
N ALA A 125 9.24 14.99 -13.06
CA ALA A 125 10.54 15.66 -13.01
C ALA A 125 11.66 14.86 -13.71
N GLU A 126 11.62 13.53 -13.64
CA GLU A 126 12.59 12.66 -14.30
C GLU A 126 12.39 12.65 -15.82
N LEU A 127 11.13 12.74 -16.25
CA LEU A 127 10.76 12.82 -17.67
C LEU A 127 11.32 14.08 -18.33
N VAL A 128 11.38 15.22 -17.63
CA VAL A 128 11.97 16.46 -18.17
C VAL A 128 13.43 16.24 -18.57
N ALA A 129 14.23 15.67 -17.67
CA ALA A 129 15.65 15.41 -17.93
C ALA A 129 15.86 14.37 -19.04
N GLU A 130 14.95 13.39 -19.17
CA GLU A 130 14.95 12.44 -20.27
C GLU A 130 14.66 13.12 -21.62
N VAL A 131 13.60 13.94 -21.67
CA VAL A 131 13.22 14.69 -22.88
C VAL A 131 14.34 15.63 -23.31
N GLU A 132 14.99 16.35 -22.40
CA GLU A 132 16.16 17.20 -22.70
C GLU A 132 17.37 16.42 -23.26
N LYS A 133 17.56 15.17 -22.84
CA LYS A 133 18.60 14.30 -23.40
C LYS A 133 18.24 13.81 -24.80
N LEU A 134 16.97 13.46 -25.03
CA LEU A 134 16.48 13.03 -26.34
C LEU A 134 16.50 14.17 -27.34
N GLN A 135 16.13 15.39 -26.94
CA GLN A 135 16.21 16.57 -27.80
C GLN A 135 17.63 16.82 -28.30
N ARG A 136 18.64 16.64 -27.45
CA ARG A 136 20.06 16.76 -27.85
C ARG A 136 20.53 15.69 -28.82
N LYS A 137 19.78 14.60 -28.99
CA LYS A 137 20.08 13.48 -29.89
C LYS A 137 19.17 13.44 -31.11
N LEU A 138 18.33 14.46 -31.31
CA LEU A 138 17.53 14.57 -32.53
C LEU A 138 18.49 14.65 -33.73
N PRO A 139 18.34 13.77 -34.74
CA PRO A 139 19.10 13.91 -35.98
C PRO A 139 18.80 15.27 -36.61
N GLU A 140 19.82 15.91 -37.17
CA GLU A 140 19.61 17.16 -37.93
C GLU A 140 18.69 16.86 -39.12
N GLN A 141 17.85 17.83 -39.53
CA GLN A 141 16.82 17.63 -40.56
C GLN A 141 17.37 17.01 -41.87
N GLY A 142 18.66 17.21 -42.19
CA GLY A 142 19.32 16.60 -43.34
C GLY A 142 19.54 15.07 -43.25
N GLU A 143 19.59 14.50 -42.05
CA GLU A 143 19.77 13.05 -41.84
C GLU A 143 18.43 12.27 -41.86
N LEU A 144 17.30 12.97 -41.68
CA LEU A 144 15.96 12.36 -41.75
C LEU A 144 15.49 12.03 -43.18
N PHE A 145 16.14 12.60 -44.21
CA PHE A 145 15.74 12.47 -45.62
C PHE A 145 16.84 11.89 -46.54
N SER A 146 17.92 11.31 -46.01
CA SER A 146 19.10 10.91 -46.81
C SER A 146 18.95 9.67 -47.71
N ALA A 147 17.75 9.13 -47.91
CA ALA A 147 17.53 7.88 -48.64
C ALA A 147 16.64 8.00 -49.89
N ALA A 148 16.47 9.21 -50.46
CA ALA A 148 15.51 9.42 -51.57
C ALA A 148 16.12 9.75 -52.95
N ASP A 149 17.40 10.09 -53.10
CA ASP A 149 17.90 10.69 -54.36
C ASP A 149 18.89 9.86 -55.21
N ASP A 150 19.19 8.60 -54.87
CA ASP A 150 20.17 7.80 -55.63
C ASP A 150 19.57 6.92 -56.75
N ASN A 151 18.45 7.31 -57.37
CA ASN A 151 17.81 6.45 -58.40
C ASN A 151 17.24 7.18 -59.63
N GLU A 152 17.88 8.24 -60.10
CA GLU A 152 17.75 8.76 -61.48
C GLU A 152 19.16 9.21 -61.90
N GLU A 153 19.97 8.38 -62.57
CA GLU A 153 20.12 8.45 -64.02
C GLU A 153 20.71 7.13 -64.57
N LYS A 154 19.80 6.21 -64.86
CA LYS A 154 19.94 5.35 -66.05
C LYS A 154 19.31 6.16 -67.19
N TYR A 155 19.96 6.24 -68.35
CA TYR A 155 19.56 6.92 -69.60
C TYR A 155 20.11 8.33 -69.86
N ALA A 156 21.38 8.42 -70.29
CA ALA A 156 21.80 9.18 -71.47
C ALA A 156 23.21 8.74 -71.92
#